data_AF-A0ABD3U2D1-F1
#
_entry.id   AF-A0ABD3U2D1-F1
#
_cell.length_a   1.000
_cell.length_b   1.000
_cell.length_c   1.000
_cell.angle_alpha   90.00
_cell.angle_beta   90.00
_cell.angle_gamma   90.00
#
_symmetry.space_group_name_H-M   'P 1'
#
loop_
_entity.id
_entity.type
_entity.pdbx_description
1 polymer ?
#
loop_
_entity_poly.entity_id
_entity_poly.type
_entity_poly.pdbx_seq_one_letter_code
_entity_poly.pdbx_strand_id
1 'polypeptide(L)'
;MWNSVFREHQQVSPMCLGFLQWDQHSEEQWGLGWRERAIYNKCTYKSSMFNMFKEIVNKSPGRKAADINRGLQVGLTQVSMGNAGLRKLLLSASIPAPSTKGMQKVSNKVCKEIIQENIWDMRCRRQKLREINIARGNPPDIIDVKGDGSYNNP
;
A
#
# COMPACT_ATOMS: atom_id res chain seq x y z
N MET A 1 11.73 17.55 -2.82
CA MET A 1 12.91 16.96 -2.16
C MET A 1 14.21 17.51 -2.73
N TRP A 2 14.60 17.18 -3.97
CA TRP A 2 15.90 17.60 -4.50
C TRP A 2 16.17 19.10 -4.43
N ASN A 3 15.24 19.93 -4.91
CA ASN A 3 15.38 21.39 -4.86
C ASN A 3 15.53 21.96 -3.44
N SER A 4 14.89 21.34 -2.44
CA SER A 4 15.05 21.80 -1.04
C SER A 4 16.42 21.42 -0.51
N VAL A 5 16.89 20.20 -0.77
CA VAL A 5 18.23 19.73 -0.39
C VAL A 5 19.33 20.59 -1.02
N PHE A 6 19.21 20.92 -2.31
CA PHE A 6 20.17 21.80 -3.00
C PHE A 6 20.24 23.18 -2.35
N ARG A 7 19.09 23.79 -2.06
CA ARG A 7 19.01 25.12 -1.41
C ARG A 7 19.58 25.09 0.00
N GLU A 8 19.22 24.10 0.80
CA GLU A 8 19.74 23.93 2.17
C GLU A 8 21.26 23.74 2.16
N HIS A 9 21.79 22.90 1.28
CA HIS A 9 23.23 22.70 1.15
C HIS A 9 23.95 24.00 0.77
N GLN A 10 23.42 24.76 -0.20
CA GLN A 10 24.04 26.03 -0.61
C GLN A 10 24.10 27.05 0.54
N GLN A 11 23.12 27.03 1.46
CA GLN A 11 23.13 27.88 2.65
C GLN A 11 24.18 27.44 3.68
N VAL A 12 24.35 26.12 3.87
CA VAL A 12 25.25 25.56 4.89
C VAL A 12 26.70 25.47 4.41
N SER A 13 26.92 25.20 3.14
CA SER A 13 28.24 24.96 2.55
C SER A 13 28.31 25.52 1.12
N PRO A 14 28.28 26.85 0.95
CA PRO A 14 28.19 27.51 -0.36
C PRO A 14 29.36 27.21 -1.30
N MET A 15 30.53 26.88 -0.74
CA MET A 15 31.76 26.61 -1.48
C MET A 15 32.01 25.11 -1.74
N CYS A 16 31.10 24.23 -1.33
CA CYS A 16 31.28 22.80 -1.49
C CYS A 16 31.06 22.39 -2.96
N LEU A 17 32.12 21.88 -3.59
CA LEU A 17 32.11 21.29 -4.94
C LEU A 17 31.89 19.77 -4.91
N GLY A 18 31.17 19.31 -3.88
CA GLY A 18 30.78 17.92 -3.73
C GLY A 18 29.60 17.55 -4.63
N PHE A 19 29.33 16.26 -4.71
CA PHE A 19 28.15 15.72 -5.37
C PHE A 19 27.17 15.21 -4.34
N LEU A 20 25.89 15.44 -4.63
CA LEU A 20 24.79 14.93 -3.83
C LEU A 20 24.65 13.42 -4.04
N GLN A 21 24.53 12.69 -2.95
CA GLN A 21 24.39 11.23 -2.92
C GLN A 21 23.38 10.82 -1.84
N TRP A 22 22.83 9.62 -1.98
CA TRP A 22 22.02 9.03 -0.92
C TRP A 22 22.90 8.48 0.20
N ASP A 23 22.45 8.63 1.43
CA ASP A 23 23.10 8.04 2.59
C ASP A 23 22.60 6.61 2.82
N GLN A 24 23.17 5.67 2.05
CA GLN A 24 22.83 4.25 2.13
C GLN A 24 23.01 3.64 3.52
N HIS A 25 23.87 4.23 4.37
CA HIS A 25 24.09 3.73 5.74
C HIS A 25 22.98 4.12 6.71
N SER A 26 22.20 5.14 6.36
CA SER A 26 21.15 5.68 7.23
C SER A 26 19.75 5.37 6.72
N GLU A 27 19.64 4.62 5.62
CA GLU A 27 18.38 4.19 5.02
C GLU A 27 17.49 3.48 6.05
N GLU A 28 16.22 3.90 6.16
CA GLU A 28 15.25 3.26 7.04
C GLU A 28 14.17 2.53 6.23
N GLN A 29 14.09 1.22 6.39
CA GLN A 29 13.00 0.43 5.83
C GLN A 29 11.71 0.55 6.67
N TRP A 30 10.58 0.74 5.98
CA TRP A 30 9.22 0.80 6.54
C TRP A 30 8.26 -0.12 5.81
N GLY A 31 8.36 -1.42 6.09
CA GLY A 31 7.72 -2.43 5.26
C GLY A 31 8.39 -2.47 3.89
N LEU A 32 7.64 -2.19 2.82
CA LEU A 32 8.17 -2.02 1.46
C LEU A 32 8.41 -0.55 1.07
N GLY A 33 8.27 0.38 2.02
CA GLY A 33 8.64 1.77 1.82
C GLY A 33 10.04 2.05 2.37
N TRP A 34 10.73 3.04 1.82
CA TRP A 34 12.03 3.50 2.30
C TRP A 34 12.01 4.96 2.72
N ARG A 35 12.81 5.28 3.73
CA ARG A 35 13.15 6.67 4.06
C ARG A 35 14.63 6.87 3.85
N GLU A 36 14.93 7.95 3.16
CA GLU A 36 16.28 8.25 2.70
C GLU A 36 16.65 9.67 3.09
N ARG A 37 17.93 9.87 3.37
CA ARG A 37 18.51 11.22 3.48
C ARG A 37 19.58 11.39 2.43
N ALA A 38 19.75 12.63 2.00
CA ALA A 38 20.76 12.99 1.04
C ALA A 38 21.95 13.64 1.77
N ILE A 39 23.15 13.33 1.30
CA ILE A 39 24.43 13.82 1.79
C ILE A 39 25.26 14.33 0.65
N TYR A 40 26.27 15.14 0.97
CA TYR A 40 27.31 15.52 0.02
C TYR A 40 28.61 14.81 0.36
N ASN A 41 29.32 14.31 -0.64
CA ASN A 41 30.54 13.51 -0.44
C ASN A 41 31.78 14.30 0.00
N LYS A 42 31.77 15.65 -0.10
CA LYS A 42 32.91 16.52 0.23
C LYS A 42 32.69 17.43 1.44
N CYS A 43 31.54 17.35 2.10
CA CYS A 43 31.27 18.15 3.29
C CYS A 43 30.45 17.34 4.31
N THR A 44 30.18 17.93 5.48
CA THR A 44 29.45 17.28 6.56
C THR A 44 27.93 17.50 6.49
N TYR A 45 27.44 18.09 5.40
CA TYR A 45 26.01 18.33 5.22
C TYR A 45 25.22 17.02 5.15
N LYS A 46 24.13 16.97 5.91
CA LYS A 46 23.15 15.88 5.94
C LYS A 46 21.76 16.49 5.90
N SER A 47 20.93 16.08 4.94
CA SER A 47 19.55 16.53 4.89
C SER A 47 18.70 15.87 5.98
N SER A 48 17.47 16.38 6.15
CA SER A 48 16.41 15.64 6.82
C SER A 48 16.08 14.32 6.10
N MET A 49 15.42 13.40 6.80
CA MET A 49 14.91 12.15 6.24
C MET A 49 13.63 12.39 5.43
N PHE A 50 13.61 11.91 4.20
CA PHE A 50 12.47 11.97 3.30
C PHE A 50 11.83 10.60 3.13
N ASN A 51 10.50 10.55 3.10
CA ASN A 51 9.79 9.34 2.74
C ASN A 51 9.83 9.16 1.21
N MET A 52 10.31 8.00 0.75
CA MET A 52 10.28 7.60 -0.67
C MET A 52 8.96 6.90 -1.04
N PHE A 53 7.92 7.11 -0.24
CA PHE A 53 6.58 6.55 -0.37
C PHE A 53 5.55 7.59 0.07
N LYS A 54 4.28 7.41 -0.34
CA LYS A 54 3.21 8.28 0.17
C LYS A 54 2.72 7.73 1.49
N GLU A 55 2.52 8.62 2.45
CA GLU A 55 1.90 8.25 3.72
C GLU A 55 0.39 8.20 3.59
N ILE A 56 -0.21 7.19 4.20
CA ILE A 56 -1.66 7.12 4.37
C ILE A 56 -2.05 8.06 5.49
N VAL A 57 -2.78 9.12 5.12
CA VAL A 57 -3.33 10.09 6.06
C VAL A 57 -4.27 9.37 7.03
N ASN A 58 -3.98 9.47 8.32
CA ASN A 58 -4.85 8.96 9.38
C ASN A 58 -4.72 9.84 10.63
N LYS A 59 -5.74 9.84 11.48
CA LYS A 59 -5.75 10.64 12.73
C LYS A 59 -5.00 9.96 13.88
N SER A 60 -4.58 8.71 13.73
CA SER A 60 -3.91 7.98 14.81
C SER A 60 -2.51 8.53 15.10
N PRO A 61 -2.10 8.61 16.37
CA PRO A 61 -0.75 9.02 16.74
C PRO A 61 0.30 8.01 16.24
N GLY A 62 1.52 8.49 16.02
CA GLY A 62 2.66 7.68 15.58
C GLY A 62 2.90 7.69 14.06
N ARG A 63 3.91 6.89 13.65
CA ARG A 63 4.38 6.82 12.26
C ARG A 63 3.26 6.34 11.33
N LYS A 64 3.05 7.07 10.23
CA LYS A 64 2.01 6.75 9.26
C LYS A 64 2.42 5.55 8.42
N ALA A 65 1.43 4.80 7.94
CA ALA A 65 1.69 3.65 7.09
C ALA A 65 2.08 4.14 5.68
N ALA A 66 3.04 3.46 5.05
CA ALA A 66 3.28 3.64 3.62
C ALA A 66 2.09 3.11 2.82
N ASP A 67 1.68 3.83 1.77
CA ASP A 67 0.62 3.45 0.83
C ASP A 67 0.89 2.10 0.17
N ILE A 68 2.13 1.86 -0.27
CA ILE A 68 2.56 0.61 -0.89
C ILE A 68 2.27 -0.62 -0.02
N ASN A 69 2.40 -0.49 1.31
CA ASN A 69 2.13 -1.61 2.23
C ASN A 69 0.66 -2.01 2.23
N ARG A 70 -0.28 -1.05 2.09
CA ARG A 70 -1.71 -1.38 1.99
C ARG A 70 -2.08 -1.86 0.60
N GLY A 71 -1.60 -1.18 -0.44
CA GLY A 71 -1.88 -1.57 -1.84
C GLY A 71 -1.47 -3.02 -2.10
N LEU A 72 -0.29 -3.42 -1.60
CA LEU A 72 0.16 -4.80 -1.65
C LEU A 72 -0.83 -5.77 -0.98
N GLN A 73 -1.32 -5.45 0.21
CA GLN A 73 -2.25 -6.32 0.94
C GLN A 73 -3.60 -6.44 0.23
N VAL A 74 -4.07 -5.37 -0.41
CA VAL A 74 -5.26 -5.44 -1.28
C VAL A 74 -4.99 -6.41 -2.43
N GLY A 75 -3.85 -6.29 -3.11
CA GLY A 75 -3.44 -7.21 -4.18
C GLY A 75 -3.38 -8.67 -3.71
N LEU A 76 -2.83 -8.92 -2.52
CA LEU A 76 -2.77 -10.27 -1.93
C LEU A 76 -4.15 -10.89 -1.68
N THR A 77 -5.22 -10.10 -1.55
CA THR A 77 -6.58 -10.67 -1.42
C THR A 77 -7.15 -11.22 -2.72
N GLN A 78 -6.57 -10.84 -3.86
CA GLN A 78 -7.01 -11.26 -5.20
C GLN A 78 -6.16 -12.41 -5.77
N VAL A 79 -5.08 -12.77 -5.08
CA VAL A 79 -4.18 -13.87 -5.49
C VAL A 79 -4.15 -14.94 -4.40
N SER A 80 -3.85 -16.19 -4.78
CA SER A 80 -3.71 -17.32 -3.86
C SER A 80 -2.36 -17.30 -3.11
N MET A 81 -1.93 -16.13 -2.61
CA MET A 81 -0.65 -15.94 -1.93
C MET A 81 -0.85 -15.25 -0.58
N GLY A 82 -0.44 -15.91 0.51
CA GLY A 82 -0.40 -15.31 1.84
C GLY A 82 0.90 -14.54 2.11
N ASN A 83 0.93 -13.81 3.23
CA ASN A 83 2.10 -13.04 3.69
C ASN A 83 3.40 -13.85 3.74
N ALA A 84 3.34 -15.10 4.17
CA ALA A 84 4.50 -15.99 4.22
C ALA A 84 5.04 -16.33 2.81
N GLY A 85 4.14 -16.57 1.85
CA GLY A 85 4.51 -16.81 0.46
C GLY A 85 5.17 -15.59 -0.17
N LEU A 86 4.57 -14.41 0.01
CA LEU A 86 5.17 -13.17 -0.47
C LEU A 86 6.53 -12.90 0.16
N ARG A 87 6.68 -13.10 1.48
CA ARG A 87 7.96 -12.92 2.16
C ARG A 87 9.04 -13.83 1.59
N LYS A 88 8.71 -15.10 1.29
CA LYS A 88 9.64 -16.02 0.61
C LYS A 88 10.02 -15.50 -0.78
N LEU A 89 9.05 -15.06 -1.57
CA LEU A 89 9.28 -14.51 -2.92
C LEU A 89 10.22 -13.31 -2.89
N LEU A 90 10.00 -12.36 -1.97
CA LEU A 90 10.86 -11.18 -1.82
C LEU A 90 12.31 -11.58 -1.49
N LEU A 91 12.48 -12.50 -0.53
CA LEU A 91 13.81 -12.99 -0.15
C LEU A 91 14.50 -13.74 -1.30
N SER A 92 13.76 -14.54 -2.08
CA SER A 92 14.28 -15.21 -3.27
C SER A 92 14.72 -14.24 -4.36
N ALA A 93 14.10 -13.07 -4.46
CA ALA A 93 14.47 -11.99 -5.37
C ALA A 93 15.55 -11.05 -4.82
N SER A 94 16.16 -11.39 -3.67
CA SER A 94 17.12 -10.52 -2.96
C SER A 94 16.54 -9.16 -2.54
N ILE A 95 15.22 -9.06 -2.37
CA ILE A 95 14.54 -7.86 -1.89
C ILE A 95 14.36 -7.96 -0.37
N PRO A 96 14.79 -6.95 0.42
CA PRO A 96 14.60 -6.93 1.86
C PRO A 96 13.12 -7.06 2.25
N ALA A 97 12.76 -8.16 2.90
CA ALA A 97 11.36 -8.46 3.15
C ALA A 97 10.84 -7.82 4.46
N PRO A 98 9.62 -7.24 4.47
CA PRO A 98 8.97 -6.70 5.66
C PRO A 98 8.78 -7.73 6.78
N SER A 99 8.79 -7.30 8.03
CA SER A 99 8.52 -8.19 9.16
C SER A 99 7.14 -8.87 9.07
N THR A 100 7.07 -10.16 9.39
CA THR A 100 5.82 -10.95 9.36
C THR A 100 4.73 -10.33 10.22
N LYS A 101 5.09 -9.85 11.43
CA LYS A 101 4.17 -9.17 12.34
C LYS A 101 3.64 -7.86 11.75
N GLY A 102 4.50 -7.10 11.06
CA GLY A 102 4.12 -5.88 10.36
C GLY A 102 3.12 -6.17 9.23
N MET A 103 3.44 -7.14 8.37
CA MET A 103 2.56 -7.57 7.27
C MET A 103 1.20 -8.02 7.79
N GLN A 104 1.15 -8.84 8.85
CA GLN A 104 -0.11 -9.31 9.42
C GLN A 104 -0.95 -8.17 10.00
N LYS A 105 -0.33 -7.18 10.65
CA LYS A 105 -1.04 -5.99 11.15
C LYS A 105 -1.67 -5.18 10.02
N VAL A 106 -1.00 -5.03 8.88
CA VAL A 106 -1.54 -4.32 7.72
C VAL A 106 -2.66 -5.14 7.07
N SER A 107 -2.43 -6.44 6.89
CA SER A 107 -3.43 -7.40 6.37
C SER A 107 -4.74 -7.31 7.18
N ASN A 108 -4.67 -7.39 8.50
CA ASN A 108 -5.84 -7.29 9.38
C ASN A 108 -6.60 -5.96 9.25
N LYS A 109 -5.94 -4.87 8.87
CA LYS A 109 -6.60 -3.58 8.63
C LYS A 109 -7.31 -3.59 7.27
N VAL A 110 -6.62 -4.03 6.22
CA VAL A 110 -7.15 -4.08 4.86
C VAL A 110 -8.32 -5.07 4.76
N CYS A 111 -8.21 -6.26 5.36
CA CYS A 111 -9.30 -7.24 5.33
C CYS A 111 -10.58 -6.70 6.00
N LYS A 112 -10.46 -5.88 7.05
CA LYS A 112 -11.64 -5.25 7.67
C LYS A 112 -12.35 -4.29 6.73
N GLU A 113 -11.58 -3.47 6.00
CA GLU A 113 -12.12 -2.54 5.00
C GLU A 113 -12.78 -3.31 3.84
N ILE A 114 -12.14 -4.37 3.35
CA ILE A 114 -12.70 -5.22 2.29
C ILE A 114 -14.02 -5.88 2.72
N ILE A 115 -14.10 -6.38 3.96
CA ILE A 115 -15.35 -6.98 4.48
C ILE A 115 -16.47 -5.92 4.50
N GLN A 116 -16.18 -4.70 4.92
CA GLN A 116 -17.17 -3.62 4.95
C GLN A 116 -17.66 -3.27 3.55
N GLU A 117 -16.75 -3.12 2.58
CA GLU A 117 -17.09 -2.87 1.18
C GLU A 117 -17.92 -4.02 0.60
N ASN A 118 -17.57 -5.27 0.90
CA ASN A 118 -18.34 -6.44 0.43
C ASN A 118 -19.76 -6.48 1.02
N ILE A 119 -19.93 -6.17 2.30
CA ILE A 119 -21.26 -6.09 2.93
C ILE A 119 -22.11 -5.00 2.23
N TRP A 120 -21.49 -3.84 1.94
CA TRP A 120 -22.15 -2.76 1.24
C TRP A 120 -22.54 -3.15 -0.19
N ASP A 121 -21.61 -3.73 -0.96
CA ASP A 121 -21.87 -4.21 -2.32
C ASP A 121 -23.01 -5.23 -2.35
N MET A 122 -22.97 -6.24 -1.46
CA MET A 122 -24.03 -7.24 -1.35
C MET A 122 -25.39 -6.64 -1.01
N ARG A 123 -25.43 -5.60 -0.17
CA ARG A 123 -26.66 -4.85 0.13
C ARG A 123 -27.18 -4.12 -1.10
N CYS A 124 -26.32 -3.42 -1.83
CA CYS A 124 -26.69 -2.72 -3.06
C CYS A 124 -27.19 -3.69 -4.15
N ARG A 125 -26.52 -4.84 -4.33
CA ARG A 125 -26.96 -5.89 -5.26
C ARG A 125 -28.33 -6.42 -4.89
N ARG A 126 -28.59 -6.68 -3.61
CA ARG A 126 -29.89 -7.14 -3.12
C ARG A 126 -30.99 -6.12 -3.41
N GLN A 127 -30.72 -4.84 -3.18
CA GLN A 127 -31.67 -3.76 -3.46
C GLN A 127 -32.02 -3.70 -4.97
N LYS A 128 -31.01 -3.78 -5.84
CA LYS A 128 -31.22 -3.83 -7.30
C LYS A 128 -32.05 -5.03 -7.72
N LEU A 129 -31.78 -6.21 -7.15
CA LEU A 129 -32.59 -7.42 -7.42
C LEU A 129 -34.04 -7.22 -7.02
N ARG A 130 -34.30 -6.60 -5.86
CA ARG A 130 -35.64 -6.27 -5.38
C ARG A 130 -36.38 -5.35 -6.34
N GLU A 131 -35.71 -4.31 -6.82
CA GLU A 131 -36.27 -3.36 -7.81
C GLU A 131 -36.61 -4.06 -9.14
N ILE A 132 -35.74 -4.94 -9.63
CA ILE A 132 -35.98 -5.75 -10.84
C ILE A 132 -37.19 -6.68 -10.64
N ASN A 133 -37.30 -7.32 -9.48
CA ASN A 133 -38.42 -8.22 -9.18
C ASN A 133 -39.75 -7.46 -9.16
N ILE A 134 -39.80 -6.29 -8.53
CA ILE A 134 -40.98 -5.42 -8.52
C ILE A 134 -41.36 -5.03 -9.96
N ALA A 135 -40.40 -4.62 -10.78
CA ALA A 135 -40.63 -4.25 -12.17
C ALA A 135 -41.16 -5.41 -13.04
N ARG A 136 -40.82 -6.65 -12.68
CA ARG A 136 -41.31 -7.88 -13.34
C ARG A 136 -42.68 -8.36 -12.82
N GLY A 137 -43.23 -7.72 -11.79
CA GLY A 137 -44.45 -8.19 -11.12
C GLY A 137 -44.23 -9.40 -10.20
N ASN A 138 -42.98 -9.73 -9.88
CA ASN A 138 -42.63 -10.81 -8.98
C ASN A 138 -42.61 -10.36 -7.51
N PRO A 139 -42.70 -11.30 -6.55
CA PRO A 139 -42.45 -10.98 -5.14
C PRO A 139 -41.08 -10.32 -4.95
N PRO A 140 -40.96 -9.23 -4.17
CA PRO A 140 -39.74 -8.42 -4.12
C PRO A 140 -38.49 -9.21 -3.72
N ASP A 141 -38.64 -10.14 -2.78
CA ASP A 141 -37.53 -10.88 -2.17
C ASP A 141 -37.32 -12.27 -2.79
N ILE A 142 -37.91 -12.54 -3.97
CA ILE A 142 -37.66 -13.80 -4.68
C ILE A 142 -36.22 -13.85 -5.22
N ILE A 143 -35.53 -14.95 -4.98
CA ILE A 143 -34.18 -15.22 -5.52
C ILE A 143 -34.33 -16.34 -6.54
N ASP A 144 -34.75 -15.99 -7.75
CA ASP A 144 -34.83 -16.93 -8.88
C ASP A 144 -33.53 -16.86 -9.69
N VAL A 145 -32.46 -17.43 -9.12
CA VAL A 145 -31.14 -17.48 -9.75
C VAL A 145 -30.99 -18.85 -10.38
N LYS A 146 -31.12 -18.91 -11.71
CA LYS A 146 -30.67 -20.05 -12.50
C LYS A 146 -29.19 -19.84 -12.81
N GLY A 147 -28.33 -20.59 -12.14
CA GLY A 147 -26.91 -20.63 -12.47
C GLY A 147 -26.71 -21.47 -13.72
N ASP A 148 -26.28 -20.86 -14.82
CA ASP A 148 -25.67 -21.61 -15.91
C ASP A 148 -24.27 -22.03 -15.44
N GLY A 149 -24.14 -23.31 -15.09
CA GLY A 149 -22.87 -23.94 -14.72
C GLY A 149 -22.07 -24.29 -15.97
N SER A 150 -21.71 -23.29 -16.77
CA SER A 150 -20.88 -23.48 -17.96
C SER A 150 -19.75 -22.46 -17.92
N TYR A 151 -18.59 -22.88 -17.41
CA TYR A 151 -17.33 -22.19 -17.72
C TYR A 151 -17.00 -22.46 -19.18
N ASN A 152 -17.52 -21.62 -20.07
CA ASN A 152 -16.94 -21.47 -21.39
C ASN A 152 -16.08 -20.22 -21.33
N ASN A 153 -14.79 -20.40 -21.07
CA ASN A 153 -13.79 -19.54 -21.67
C ASN A 153 -12.51 -20.34 -21.95
N PRO A 154 -11.91 -20.15 -23.15
CA PRO A 154 -10.63 -20.71 -23.57
C PRO A 154 -9.43 -20.08 -22.84
#